data_AF-A0A964HZV2-F1
#
_entry.id   AF-A0A964HZV2-F1
#
_cell.length_a   1.000
_cell.length_b   1.000
_cell.length_c   1.000
_cell.angle_alpha   90.00
_cell.angle_beta   90.00
_cell.angle_gamma   90.00
#
_symmetry.space_group_name_H-M   'P 1'
#
loop_
_entity.id
_entity.type
_entity.pdbx_description
1 polymer ?
#
loop_
_entity_poly.entity_id
_entity_poly.type
_entity_poly.pdbx_seq_one_letter_code
_entity_poly.pdbx_strand_id
1 'polypeptide(L)' 'MRIVGGSPTADEIGVIVTLLAARSKAQRSSTPPVSLWANKARLTRPSLSAGPGAWRASAMPR' A
#
# COMPACT_ATOMS: atom_id res chain seq x y z
N MET A 1 6.86 12.58 -21.62
CA MET A 1 6.08 13.82 -21.38
C MET A 1 7.05 14.98 -21.29
N ARG A 2 6.79 16.08 -22.00
CA ARG A 2 7.64 17.29 -21.97
C ARG A 2 6.81 18.49 -21.53
N ILE A 3 7.41 19.36 -20.71
CA ILE A 3 6.80 20.61 -20.27
C ILE A 3 7.15 21.68 -21.31
N VAL A 4 6.14 22.40 -21.81
CA VAL A 4 6.30 23.37 -22.92
C VAL A 4 6.49 24.80 -22.41
N GLY A 5 6.12 25.09 -21.16
CA GLY A 5 6.28 26.41 -20.54
C GLY A 5 6.25 26.34 -19.01
N GLY A 6 6.86 27.33 -18.34
CA GLY A 6 7.09 27.35 -16.89
C GLY A 6 6.19 28.30 -16.08
N SER A 7 5.19 28.94 -16.71
CA SER A 7 4.27 29.86 -16.04
C SER A 7 2.82 29.58 -16.49
N PRO A 8 2.18 28.54 -15.92
CA PRO A 8 0.78 28.24 -16.22
C PRO A 8 -0.12 29.33 -15.63
N THR A 9 -1.21 29.60 -16.34
CA THR A 9 -2.28 30.49 -15.88
C THR A 9 -3.07 29.86 -14.73
N ALA A 10 -3.81 30.68 -13.98
CA ALA A 10 -4.66 30.20 -12.88
C ALA A 10 -5.73 29.21 -13.35
N ASP A 11 -6.28 29.41 -14.55
CA ASP A 11 -7.29 28.53 -15.15
C ASP A 11 -6.70 27.15 -15.48
N GLU A 12 -5.50 27.11 -16.07
CA GLU A 12 -4.81 25.85 -16.37
C GLU A 12 -4.50 25.04 -15.10
N ILE A 13 -4.09 25.71 -14.03
CA ILE A 13 -3.91 25.08 -12.72
C ILE A 13 -5.25 24.52 -12.23
N GLY A 14 -6.33 25.29 -12.34
CA GLY A 14 -7.68 24.88 -11.97
C GLY A 14 -8.13 23.61 -12.70
N VAL A 15 -7.88 23.53 -14.01
CA VAL A 15 -8.19 22.35 -14.83
C VAL A 15 -7.41 21.13 -14.36
N ILE A 16 -6.10 21.26 -14.12
CA ILE A 16 -5.26 20.15 -13.66
C ILE A 16 -5.71 19.64 -12.29
N VAL A 17 -5.99 20.54 -11.35
CA VAL A 17 -6.48 20.18 -10.01
C VAL A 17 -7.83 19.47 -10.09
N THR A 18 -8.74 19.97 -10.92
CA THR A 18 -10.07 19.38 -11.11
C THR A 18 -9.98 17.98 -11.71
N LEU A 19 -9.11 17.79 -12.71
CA LEU A 19 -8.85 16.49 -13.33
C LEU A 19 -8.29 15.49 -12.31
N LEU A 20 -7.33 15.92 -11.49
CA LEU A 20 -6.70 15.07 -10.48
C LEU A 20 -7.70 14.68 -9.37
N ALA A 21 -8.54 15.62 -8.95
CA ALA A 21 -9.61 15.37 -7.98
C ALA A 21 -10.65 14.37 -8.53
N ALA A 22 -11.08 14.55 -9.78
CA ALA A 22 -12.01 13.64 -10.46
C ALA A 22 -11.41 12.23 -10.60
N ARG A 23 -10.14 12.11 -10.99
CA ARG A 23 -9.43 10.83 -11.09
C ARG A 23 -9.32 10.12 -9.74
N SER A 24 -9.00 10.86 -8.68
CA SER A 24 -8.92 10.33 -7.31
C SER A 24 -10.28 9.81 -6.83
N LYS A 25 -11.37 10.46 -7.20
CA LYS A 25 -12.74 9.99 -6.90
C LYS A 25 -13.10 8.72 -7.66
N ALA A 26 -12.67 8.59 -8.91
CA ALA A 26 -12.93 7.41 -9.73
C ALA A 26 -12.18 6.14 -9.24
N GLN A 27 -11.05 6.30 -8.54
CA GLN A 27 -10.25 5.18 -8.03
C GLN A 27 -10.80 4.54 -6.74
N ARG A 28 -11.98 4.94 -6.25
CA ARG A 28 -12.54 4.44 -4.97
C ARG A 28 -13.14 3.03 -5.03
N SER A 29 -12.62 2.14 -5.86
CA SER A 29 -12.89 0.70 -5.81
C SER A 29 -11.62 -0.07 -5.46
N SER A 30 -11.05 0.21 -4.28
CA SER A 30 -10.09 -0.69 -3.64
C SER A 30 -10.85 -1.60 -2.70
N THR A 31 -10.59 -2.90 -2.76
CA THR A 31 -10.93 -3.80 -1.65
C THR A 31 -10.37 -3.19 -0.35
N PRO A 32 -11.13 -3.17 0.75
CA PRO A 32 -10.61 -2.71 2.03
C PRO A 32 -9.31 -3.45 2.35
N PRO A 33 -8.29 -2.77 2.90
CA PRO A 33 -7.04 -3.45 3.26
C PRO A 33 -7.35 -4.58 4.24
N VAL A 34 -6.82 -5.77 3.97
CA VAL A 34 -6.96 -6.91 4.88
C VAL A 34 -6.19 -6.63 6.17
N SER A 35 -6.85 -6.79 7.31
CA SER A 35 -6.15 -6.69 8.59
C SER A 35 -5.22 -7.88 8.75
N LEU A 36 -3.91 -7.63 8.62
CA LEU A 36 -2.91 -8.65 8.90
C LEU A 36 -3.01 -9.13 10.35
N TRP A 37 -3.53 -8.32 11.29
CA TRP A 37 -3.81 -8.68 12.69
C TRP A 37 -5.02 -9.60 12.87
N ALA A 38 -5.97 -9.60 11.93
CA ALA A 38 -7.12 -10.53 11.92
C ALA A 38 -6.86 -11.82 11.11
N ASN A 39 -5.67 -11.97 10.50
CA ASN A 39 -5.36 -13.12 9.64
C ASN A 39 -5.41 -14.45 10.40
N LYS A 40 -6.35 -15.32 10.02
CA LYS A 40 -6.55 -16.67 10.61
C LYS A 40 -5.37 -17.61 10.38
N ALA A 41 -4.50 -17.37 9.41
CA ALA A 41 -3.28 -18.16 9.22
C ALA A 41 -2.36 -18.14 10.47
N ARG A 42 -2.47 -17.13 11.35
CA ARG A 42 -1.78 -17.14 12.64
C ARG A 42 -2.31 -18.19 13.62
N LEU A 43 -3.55 -18.65 13.48
CA LEU A 43 -4.14 -19.67 14.35
C LEU A 43 -3.59 -21.07 14.05
N THR A 44 -3.13 -21.29 12.82
CA THR A 44 -2.58 -22.58 12.37
C THR A 44 -1.06 -22.59 12.28
N ARG A 45 -0.41 -21.43 12.41
CA ARG A 45 1.05 -21.34 12.39
C ARG A 45 1.63 -21.98 13.65
N PRO A 46 2.67 -22.83 13.54
CA PRO A 46 3.38 -23.35 14.70
C PRO A 46 3.95 -22.24 15.58
N SER A 47 3.91 -22.43 16.90
CA SER A 47 4.52 -21.51 17.85
C SER A 47 6.04 -21.41 17.61
N LEU A 48 6.59 -20.21 17.81
CA LEU A 48 8.04 -19.99 17.79
C LEU A 48 8.59 -20.23 19.19
N SER A 49 9.56 -21.14 19.30
CA SER A 49 10.28 -21.34 20.55
C SER A 49 11.28 -20.21 20.79
N ALA A 50 11.46 -19.81 22.05
CA ALA A 50 12.55 -18.96 22.46
C ALA A 50 13.80 -19.81 22.74
N GLY A 51 14.99 -19.25 22.48
CA GLY A 51 16.26 -19.91 22.84
C GLY A 51 17.39 -19.62 21.85
N PRO A 52 18.63 -20.01 22.19
CA PRO A 52 19.79 -19.84 21.32
C PRO A 52 19.53 -20.46 19.94
N GLY A 53 19.70 -19.68 18.87
CA GLY A 53 19.52 -20.14 17.49
C GLY A 53 18.06 -20.31 17.02
N ALA A 54 17.06 -20.23 17.91
CA ALA A 54 15.66 -20.48 17.57
C ALA A 54 15.10 -19.49 16.53
N TRP A 55 15.61 -18.26 16.51
CA TRP A 55 15.26 -17.27 15.47
C TRP A 55 15.71 -17.72 14.08
N ARG A 56 16.95 -18.22 13.93
CA ARG A 56 17.45 -18.72 12.64
C ARG A 56 16.73 -19.99 12.20
N ALA A 57 16.46 -20.90 13.15
CA ALA A 57 15.72 -22.13 12.87
C ALA A 57 14.27 -21.88 12.43
N SER A 58 13.66 -20.75 12.82
CA SER A 58 12.29 -20.41 12.45
C SER A 58 12.03 -20.24 10.94
N ALA A 59 13.10 -20.04 10.15
CA ALA A 59 13.04 -19.87 8.70
C ALA A 59 13.41 -21.14 7.92
N MET A 60 13.77 -22.24 8.59
CA MET A 60 14.15 -23.50 7.95
C MET A 60 12.94 -24.45 7.81
N PRO A 61 12.92 -25.33 6.78
CA PRO A 61 11.94 -26.41 6.70
C PRO A 61 11.99 -27.32 7.93
N ARG A 62 10.83 -27.87 8.30
CA ARG A 62 10.70 -28.88 9.35
C ARG A 62 10.65 -30.27 8.76
#